data_AF-A0A1T5JF45-F1
#
_entry.id   AF-A0A1T5JF45-F1
#
_cell.length_a   1.000
_cell.length_b   1.000
_cell.length_c   1.000
_cell.angle_alpha   90.00
_cell.angle_beta   90.00
_cell.angle_gamma   90.00
#
_symmetry.space_group_name_H-M   'P 1'
#
loop_
_entity.id
_entity.type
_entity.pdbx_description
1 polymer ?
#
loop_
_entity_poly.entity_id
_entity_poly.type
_entity_poly.pdbx_seq_one_letter_code
_entity_poly.pdbx_strand_id
1 'polypeptide(L)'
;MLFPPEALLLDAAVAASSRLPDDGSGVHTVAAAVMDVDGRVHTGVNVHHFTGGPCAELVALGVAAAAGGIPVAGIVAVGDGGRGVLAPCGRCRQVLIDQHPDAHVVVPDGADLVAVPARELLPYAYERRGAAPPRLLRFNPRHWDAVVAGTKTATTRFADPAAPGPVTLLFEFDDRLRSLPGVVEPVEQTPFAEITDEQAALEACTADQLRDALRTHHYPAIGDGDVIDVVRFRVADTPGR
;
A
#
# COMPACT_ATOMS: atom_id res chain seq x y z
N MET A 1 10.45 -10.68 -1.00
CA MET A 1 10.42 -10.71 -2.48
C MET A 1 9.45 -9.64 -2.93
N LEU A 2 9.85 -8.79 -3.88
CA LEU A 2 9.02 -7.71 -4.42
C LEU A 2 8.11 -8.24 -5.53
N PHE A 3 6.87 -7.75 -5.60
CA PHE A 3 5.98 -7.99 -6.73
C PHE A 3 6.32 -7.04 -7.89
N PRO A 4 5.80 -7.29 -9.11
CA PRO A 4 6.11 -6.46 -10.28
C PRO A 4 5.92 -4.94 -10.07
N PRO A 5 4.85 -4.45 -9.40
CA PRO A 5 4.71 -3.01 -9.13
C PRO A 5 5.83 -2.42 -8.27
N GLU A 6 6.30 -3.14 -7.24
CA GLU A 6 7.39 -2.67 -6.39
C GLU A 6 8.75 -2.74 -7.10
N ALA A 7 8.94 -3.72 -8.00
CA ALA A 7 10.13 -3.77 -8.85
C ALA A 7 10.21 -2.57 -9.79
N LEU A 8 9.09 -2.19 -10.44
CA LEU A 8 9.01 -1.00 -11.29
C LEU A 8 9.32 0.29 -10.51
N LEU A 9 8.83 0.39 -9.28
CA LEU A 9 9.17 1.47 -8.36
C LEU A 9 10.67 1.53 -8.07
N LEU A 10 11.28 0.39 -7.74
CA LEU A 10 12.70 0.28 -7.43
C LEU A 10 13.55 0.69 -8.63
N ASP A 11 13.25 0.18 -9.83
CA ASP A 11 13.96 0.52 -11.06
C ASP A 11 13.91 2.03 -11.34
N ALA A 12 12.76 2.66 -11.15
CA ALA A 12 12.61 4.10 -11.34
C ALA A 12 13.44 4.91 -10.33
N ALA A 13 13.47 4.49 -9.06
CA ALA A 13 14.26 5.16 -8.03
C ALA A 13 15.78 4.98 -8.24
N VAL A 14 16.22 3.79 -8.66
CA VAL A 14 17.62 3.51 -9.04
C VAL A 14 18.03 4.33 -10.27
N ALA A 15 17.17 4.40 -11.27
CA ALA A 15 17.42 5.24 -12.45
C ALA A 15 17.49 6.73 -12.08
N ALA A 16 16.70 7.19 -11.10
CA ALA A 16 16.78 8.56 -10.61
C ALA A 16 18.03 8.80 -9.75
N SER A 17 18.42 7.87 -8.88
CA SER A 17 19.60 8.02 -8.03
C SER A 17 20.90 8.04 -8.83
N SER A 18 20.97 7.29 -9.95
CA SER A 18 22.16 7.29 -10.83
C SER A 18 22.40 8.61 -11.57
N ARG A 19 21.43 9.52 -11.57
CA ARG A 19 21.54 10.86 -12.17
C ARG A 19 21.87 11.95 -11.15
N LEU A 20 22.01 11.60 -9.87
CA LEU A 20 22.34 12.56 -8.82
C LEU A 20 23.76 13.11 -9.03
N PRO A 21 23.98 14.40 -8.73
CA PRO A 21 25.29 15.00 -8.86
C PRO A 21 26.26 14.42 -7.84
N ASP A 22 27.41 13.92 -8.30
CA ASP A 22 28.54 13.53 -7.45
C ASP A 22 29.51 14.72 -7.32
N ASP A 23 29.01 15.83 -6.80
CA ASP A 23 29.75 17.09 -6.66
C ASP A 23 30.33 17.31 -5.26
N GLY A 24 30.17 16.33 -4.36
CA GLY A 24 30.61 16.39 -2.97
C GLY A 24 29.82 17.36 -2.09
N SER A 25 28.76 18.00 -2.59
CA SER A 25 27.96 18.97 -1.84
C SER A 25 27.14 18.33 -0.70
N GLY A 26 26.78 17.05 -0.85
CA GLY A 26 25.89 16.35 0.08
C GLY A 26 24.45 16.85 0.06
N VAL A 27 24.07 17.71 -0.91
CA VAL A 27 22.74 18.34 -0.93
C VAL A 27 21.67 17.40 -1.53
N HIS A 28 22.03 16.69 -2.60
CA HIS A 28 21.14 15.82 -3.38
C HIS A 28 21.73 14.41 -3.45
N THR A 29 21.39 13.58 -2.48
CA THR A 29 22.05 12.27 -2.25
C THR A 29 21.08 11.10 -2.21
N VAL A 30 19.77 11.36 -2.24
CA VAL A 30 18.73 10.32 -2.22
C VAL A 30 17.69 10.65 -3.28
N ALA A 31 17.30 9.66 -4.06
CA ALA A 31 16.15 9.70 -4.95
C ALA A 31 15.02 8.82 -4.38
N ALA A 32 13.78 9.12 -4.74
CA ALA A 32 12.64 8.29 -4.42
C ALA A 32 11.72 8.18 -5.63
N ALA A 33 10.97 7.09 -5.68
CA ALA A 33 9.89 6.87 -6.62
C ALA A 33 8.59 6.60 -5.86
N VAL A 34 7.49 7.15 -6.36
CA VAL A 34 6.13 7.00 -5.85
C VAL A 34 5.24 6.52 -6.99
N MET A 35 4.39 5.54 -6.74
CA MET A 35 3.45 5.00 -7.73
C MET A 35 2.04 5.40 -7.32
N ASP A 36 1.31 6.08 -8.20
CA ASP A 36 -0.10 6.38 -7.98
C ASP A 36 -0.99 5.13 -8.18
N VAL A 37 -2.27 5.21 -7.79
CA VAL A 37 -3.21 4.08 -7.95
C VAL A 37 -3.55 3.73 -9.40
N ASP A 38 -3.20 4.60 -10.37
CA ASP A 38 -3.29 4.32 -11.80
C ASP A 38 -1.99 3.70 -12.36
N GLY A 39 -0.98 3.49 -11.51
CA GLY A 39 0.31 2.89 -11.88
C GLY A 39 1.32 3.87 -12.47
N ARG A 40 1.08 5.19 -12.45
CA ARG A 40 2.08 6.17 -12.91
C ARG A 40 3.15 6.35 -11.84
N VAL A 41 4.40 6.38 -12.27
CA VAL A 41 5.55 6.55 -11.39
C VAL A 41 6.06 7.99 -11.45
N HIS A 42 6.20 8.59 -10.27
CA HIS A 42 6.67 9.95 -10.04
C HIS A 42 7.97 9.89 -9.25
N THR A 43 9.01 10.59 -9.70
CA THR A 43 10.32 10.57 -9.02
C THR A 43 10.66 11.92 -8.41
N GLY A 44 11.42 11.89 -7.31
CA GLY A 44 11.87 13.08 -6.59
C GLY A 44 13.25 12.85 -5.99
N VAL A 45 13.93 13.94 -5.68
CA VAL A 45 15.27 13.95 -5.07
C VAL A 45 15.21 14.79 -3.81
N ASN A 46 15.94 14.39 -2.76
CA ASN A 46 15.98 15.16 -1.53
C ASN A 46 16.61 16.55 -1.77
N VAL A 47 16.24 17.51 -0.93
CA VAL A 47 16.93 18.80 -0.88
C VAL A 47 17.38 19.00 0.55
N HIS A 48 18.66 18.75 0.82
CA HIS A 48 19.19 18.94 2.17
C HIS A 48 19.15 20.43 2.55
N HIS A 49 18.61 20.73 3.73
CA HIS A 49 18.71 22.03 4.36
C HIS A 49 18.51 21.88 5.87
N PHE A 50 19.24 22.66 6.67
CA PHE A 50 19.24 22.54 8.14
C PHE A 50 17.87 22.81 8.78
N THR A 51 17.01 23.59 8.13
CA THR A 51 15.63 23.85 8.58
C THR A 51 14.68 22.68 8.34
N GLY A 52 15.20 21.54 7.89
CA GLY A 52 14.40 20.38 7.51
C GLY A 52 13.99 20.42 6.05
N GLY A 53 14.94 20.62 5.13
CA GLY A 53 14.68 20.42 3.70
C GLY A 53 14.09 19.03 3.40
N PRO A 54 13.23 18.88 2.38
CA PRO A 54 12.45 17.67 2.18
C PRO A 54 13.33 16.47 1.83
N CYS A 55 12.98 15.31 2.37
CA CYS A 55 13.51 14.03 1.91
C CYS A 55 12.96 13.72 0.51
N ALA A 56 13.61 12.80 -0.20
CA ALA A 56 13.24 12.46 -1.57
C ALA A 56 11.79 11.99 -1.68
N GLU A 57 11.32 11.23 -0.67
CA GLU A 57 9.95 10.75 -0.56
C GLU A 57 8.94 11.91 -0.57
N LEU A 58 9.21 12.97 0.19
CA LEU A 58 8.32 14.14 0.29
C LEU A 58 8.29 14.92 -1.02
N VAL A 59 9.42 15.01 -1.72
CA VAL A 59 9.49 15.63 -3.05
C VAL A 59 8.71 14.79 -4.06
N ALA A 60 8.89 13.47 -4.09
CA ALA A 60 8.19 12.57 -4.99
C ALA A 60 6.67 12.59 -4.76
N LEU A 61 6.20 12.62 -3.50
CA LEU A 61 4.80 12.82 -3.15
C LEU A 61 4.25 14.16 -3.67
N GLY A 62 5.03 15.24 -3.53
CA GLY A 62 4.67 16.55 -4.08
C GLY A 62 4.56 16.55 -5.61
N VAL A 63 5.47 15.86 -6.31
CA VAL A 63 5.43 15.68 -7.76
C VAL A 63 4.18 14.88 -8.18
N ALA A 64 3.89 13.78 -7.48
CA ALA A 64 2.68 12.99 -7.72
C ALA A 64 1.41 13.84 -7.54
N ALA A 65 1.33 14.62 -6.45
CA ALA A 65 0.22 15.53 -6.21
C ALA A 65 0.06 16.59 -7.32
N ALA A 66 1.16 17.20 -7.76
CA ALA A 66 1.14 18.18 -8.85
C ALA A 66 0.66 17.57 -10.19
N ALA A 67 0.89 16.28 -10.41
CA ALA A 67 0.42 15.53 -11.56
C ALA A 67 -1.00 14.96 -11.40
N GLY A 68 -1.66 15.17 -10.25
CA GLY A 68 -2.97 14.56 -9.94
C GLY A 68 -2.91 13.07 -9.58
N GLY A 69 -1.72 12.53 -9.28
CA GLY A 69 -1.47 11.12 -8.95
C GLY A 69 -1.63 10.80 -7.46
N ILE A 70 -2.75 11.19 -6.86
CA ILE A 70 -3.09 10.90 -5.46
C ILE A 70 -4.46 10.20 -5.42
N PRO A 71 -4.66 9.12 -4.64
CA PRO A 71 -3.72 8.49 -3.70
C PRO A 71 -2.59 7.69 -4.35
N VAL A 72 -1.61 7.29 -3.54
CA VAL A 72 -0.44 6.52 -3.96
C VAL A 72 -0.49 5.09 -3.44
N ALA A 73 -0.09 4.15 -4.29
CA ALA A 73 -0.04 2.72 -4.00
C ALA A 73 1.31 2.29 -3.40
N GLY A 74 2.42 2.95 -3.73
CA GLY A 74 3.70 2.55 -3.17
C GLY A 74 4.80 3.56 -3.31
N ILE A 75 5.88 3.34 -2.57
CA ILE A 75 7.03 4.25 -2.47
C ILE A 75 8.33 3.49 -2.15
N VAL A 76 9.44 3.99 -2.68
CA VAL A 76 10.80 3.52 -2.34
C VAL A 76 11.80 4.67 -2.42
N ALA A 77 12.81 4.67 -1.54
CA ALA A 77 13.93 5.61 -1.56
C ALA A 77 15.25 4.86 -1.78
N VAL A 78 16.14 5.44 -2.59
CA VAL A 78 17.43 4.87 -2.99
C VAL A 78 18.52 5.92 -2.86
N GLY A 79 19.60 5.58 -2.16
CA GLY A 79 20.77 6.45 -2.04
C GLY A 79 21.62 6.48 -3.32
N ASP A 80 22.33 7.57 -3.52
CA ASP A 80 23.41 7.68 -4.51
C ASP A 80 24.54 6.65 -4.29
N GLY A 81 25.50 6.59 -5.21
CA GLY A 81 26.76 5.86 -5.02
C GLY A 81 26.61 4.36 -4.74
N GLY A 82 25.49 3.75 -5.15
CA GLY A 82 25.24 2.33 -4.90
C GLY A 82 24.86 1.99 -3.46
N ARG A 83 24.45 2.97 -2.65
CA ARG A 83 24.01 2.75 -1.25
C ARG A 83 22.72 1.93 -1.13
N GLY A 84 22.01 1.72 -2.23
CA GLY A 84 20.82 0.86 -2.29
C GLY A 84 19.59 1.49 -1.65
N VAL A 85 18.62 0.64 -1.32
CA VAL A 85 17.34 1.06 -0.73
C VAL A 85 17.55 1.58 0.69
N LEU A 86 16.92 2.71 1.00
CA LEU A 86 16.94 3.32 2.33
C LEU A 86 15.53 3.28 2.92
N ALA A 87 15.41 2.79 4.15
CA ALA A 87 14.15 2.90 4.89
C ALA A 87 13.79 4.38 5.12
N PRO A 88 12.50 4.77 5.04
CA PRO A 88 12.11 6.17 5.23
C PRO A 88 12.45 6.64 6.65
N CYS A 89 12.87 7.90 6.76
CA CYS A 89 13.13 8.53 8.05
C CYS A 89 11.82 8.74 8.84
N GLY A 90 11.92 9.01 10.15
CA GLY A 90 10.74 9.19 11.01
C GLY A 90 9.75 10.26 10.51
N ARG A 91 10.25 11.36 9.95
CA ARG A 91 9.40 12.41 9.36
C ARG A 91 8.62 11.91 8.13
N CYS A 92 9.27 11.15 7.25
CA CYS A 92 8.61 10.56 6.08
C CYS A 92 7.58 9.53 6.50
N ARG A 93 7.88 8.68 7.50
CA ARG A 93 6.93 7.71 8.05
C ARG A 93 5.67 8.39 8.55
N GLN A 94 5.78 9.45 9.36
CA GLN A 94 4.60 10.17 9.84
C GLN A 94 3.78 10.79 8.70
N VAL A 95 4.44 11.43 7.72
CA VAL A 95 3.74 11.99 6.55
C VAL A 95 3.01 10.91 5.74
N LEU A 96 3.64 9.75 5.53
CA LEU A 96 3.03 8.63 4.84
C LEU A 96 1.84 8.07 5.63
N ILE A 97 1.93 7.94 6.95
CA ILE A 97 0.82 7.50 7.79
C ILE A 97 -0.36 8.48 7.72
N ASP A 98 -0.06 9.78 7.79
CA ASP A 98 -1.09 10.83 7.80
C ASP A 98 -1.83 10.97 6.46
N GLN A 99 -1.21 10.57 5.33
CA GLN A 99 -1.74 10.82 3.99
C GLN A 99 -2.01 9.56 3.17
N HIS A 100 -1.20 8.51 3.34
CA HIS A 100 -1.19 7.29 2.53
C HIS A 100 -0.85 6.05 3.38
N PRO A 101 -1.62 5.76 4.45
CA PRO A 101 -1.26 4.73 5.43
C PRO A 101 -1.18 3.32 4.84
N ASP A 102 -1.86 3.08 3.72
CA ASP A 102 -1.93 1.79 3.03
C ASP A 102 -0.96 1.68 1.84
N ALA A 103 -0.16 2.71 1.57
CA ALA A 103 0.88 2.65 0.55
C ALA A 103 1.97 1.66 0.98
N HIS A 104 2.37 0.79 0.07
CA HIS A 104 3.49 -0.13 0.29
C HIS A 104 4.81 0.61 0.21
N VAL A 105 5.60 0.52 1.26
CA VAL A 105 6.94 1.08 1.35
C VAL A 105 7.95 -0.04 1.19
N VAL A 106 8.81 0.05 0.18
CA VAL A 106 9.91 -0.90 0.00
C VAL A 106 11.03 -0.54 0.96
N VAL A 107 11.41 -1.50 1.82
CA VAL A 107 12.45 -1.35 2.84
C VAL A 107 13.42 -2.54 2.84
N PRO A 108 14.65 -2.37 3.32
CA PRO A 108 15.57 -3.49 3.55
C PRO A 108 15.09 -4.37 4.72
N ASP A 109 15.17 -5.68 4.53
CA ASP A 109 15.02 -6.70 5.58
C ASP A 109 16.19 -7.69 5.48
N GLY A 110 17.23 -7.46 6.29
CA GLY A 110 18.49 -8.16 6.14
C GLY A 110 19.14 -7.93 4.77
N ALA A 111 19.30 -9.01 4.00
CA ALA A 111 19.82 -8.96 2.63
C ALA A 111 18.72 -8.82 1.56
N ASP A 112 17.46 -8.97 1.96
CA ASP A 112 16.30 -8.94 1.09
C ASP A 112 15.60 -7.58 1.12
N LEU A 113 14.66 -7.40 0.19
CA LEU A 113 13.73 -6.29 0.18
C LEU A 113 12.30 -6.81 0.43
N VAL A 114 11.57 -6.05 1.25
CA VAL A 114 10.16 -6.29 1.57
C VAL A 114 9.36 -5.02 1.36
N ALA A 115 8.10 -5.19 0.99
CA ALA A 115 7.12 -4.11 0.90
C ALA A 115 6.17 -4.22 2.09
N VAL A 116 6.07 -3.16 2.89
CA VAL A 116 5.18 -3.10 4.07
C VAL A 116 4.31 -1.86 4.02
N PRO A 117 3.05 -1.90 4.49
CA PRO A 117 2.22 -0.70 4.50
C PRO A 117 2.81 0.36 5.43
N ALA A 118 2.71 1.64 5.06
CA ALA A 118 3.33 2.74 5.80
C ALA A 118 2.94 2.78 7.29
N ARG A 119 1.71 2.39 7.62
CA ARG A 119 1.19 2.28 9.00
C ARG A 119 1.98 1.31 9.90
N GLU A 120 2.67 0.33 9.34
CA GLU A 120 3.47 -0.63 10.11
C GLU A 120 4.88 -0.12 10.44
N LEU A 121 5.34 0.94 9.77
CA LEU A 121 6.69 1.46 9.96
C LEU A 121 6.87 2.27 11.24
N LEU A 122 5.79 2.62 11.93
CA LEU A 122 5.83 3.43 13.15
C LEU A 122 4.86 2.85 14.19
N PRO A 123 5.33 1.92 15.04
CA PRO A 123 4.52 1.38 16.13
C PRO A 123 4.02 2.48 17.06
N TYR A 124 2.76 2.39 17.49
CA TYR A 124 2.11 3.39 18.35
C TYR A 124 2.13 4.82 17.78
N ALA A 125 1.92 4.92 16.47
CA ALA A 125 1.90 6.20 15.77
C ALA A 125 0.92 7.20 16.38
N TYR A 126 1.29 8.47 16.33
CA TYR A 126 0.34 9.55 16.54
C TYR A 126 -0.64 9.59 15.37
N GLU A 127 -1.92 9.49 15.66
CA GLU A 127 -2.98 9.66 14.67
C GLU A 127 -3.56 11.08 14.77
N ARG A 128 -3.52 11.80 13.66
CA ARG A 128 -4.12 13.13 13.58
C ARG A 128 -5.64 13.02 13.71
N ARG A 129 -6.20 13.50 14.82
CA ARG A 129 -7.66 13.50 15.05
C ARG A 129 -8.42 14.14 13.90
N GLY A 130 -9.46 13.46 13.43
CA GLY A 130 -10.31 13.92 12.33
C GLY A 130 -9.68 13.81 10.95
N ALA A 131 -8.48 13.24 10.82
CA ALA A 131 -7.94 12.87 9.52
C ALA A 131 -8.73 11.68 8.95
N ALA A 132 -9.02 11.74 7.65
CA ALA A 132 -9.59 10.65 6.89
C ALA A 132 -8.72 10.45 5.64
N PRO A 133 -7.48 9.92 5.78
CA PRO A 133 -6.63 9.68 4.64
C PRO A 133 -7.29 8.70 3.67
N PRO A 134 -7.04 8.82 2.36
CA PRO A 134 -7.51 7.85 1.40
C PRO A 134 -7.04 6.44 1.80
N ARG A 135 -7.96 5.48 1.76
CA ARG A 135 -7.71 4.08 2.08
C ARG A 135 -7.60 3.25 0.80
N LEU A 136 -6.77 2.22 0.83
CA LEU A 136 -6.62 1.25 -0.26
C LEU A 136 -7.06 -0.13 0.20
N LEU A 137 -7.81 -0.82 -0.65
CA LEU A 137 -8.21 -2.21 -0.46
C LEU A 137 -7.63 -3.02 -1.62
N ARG A 138 -6.53 -3.74 -1.36
CA ARG A 138 -5.82 -4.51 -2.39
C ARG A 138 -6.51 -5.83 -2.71
N PHE A 139 -6.50 -6.20 -3.98
CA PHE A 139 -7.07 -7.45 -4.50
C PHE A 139 -6.12 -8.10 -5.50
N ASN A 140 -6.13 -9.43 -5.50
CA ASN A 140 -5.53 -10.20 -6.58
C ASN A 140 -6.27 -9.91 -7.91
N PRO A 141 -5.55 -9.78 -9.05
CA PRO A 141 -6.14 -9.56 -10.38
C PRO A 141 -7.27 -10.50 -10.77
N ARG A 142 -7.24 -11.75 -10.30
CA ARG A 142 -8.28 -12.75 -10.58
C ARG A 142 -9.69 -12.31 -10.14
N HIS A 143 -9.78 -11.37 -9.20
CA HIS A 143 -11.05 -10.86 -8.68
C HIS A 143 -11.60 -9.68 -9.48
N TRP A 144 -10.86 -9.15 -10.47
CA TRP A 144 -11.26 -7.96 -11.21
C TRP A 144 -12.67 -8.07 -11.81
N ASP A 145 -12.91 -9.10 -12.64
CA ASP A 145 -14.19 -9.24 -13.34
C ASP A 145 -15.36 -9.42 -12.37
N ALA A 146 -15.16 -10.18 -11.29
CA ALA A 146 -16.19 -10.41 -10.28
C ALA A 146 -16.53 -9.16 -9.46
N VAL A 147 -15.52 -8.33 -9.15
CA VAL A 147 -15.75 -7.06 -8.44
C VAL A 147 -16.43 -6.04 -9.36
N VAL A 148 -15.98 -5.92 -10.61
CA VAL A 148 -16.60 -5.03 -11.61
C VAL A 148 -18.06 -5.41 -11.86
N ALA A 149 -18.36 -6.72 -11.95
CA ALA A 149 -19.70 -7.22 -12.14
C ALA A 149 -20.59 -7.15 -10.87
N GLY A 150 -20.01 -6.82 -9.71
CA GLY A 150 -20.71 -6.81 -8.43
C GLY A 150 -21.06 -8.20 -7.89
N THR A 151 -20.46 -9.26 -8.43
CA THR A 151 -20.66 -10.64 -7.96
C THR A 151 -19.76 -11.02 -6.79
N LYS A 152 -18.62 -10.32 -6.62
CA LYS A 152 -17.81 -10.35 -5.40
C LYS A 152 -17.94 -9.03 -4.63
N THR A 153 -18.50 -9.12 -3.44
CA THR A 153 -18.81 -7.96 -2.57
C THR A 153 -18.26 -8.10 -1.15
N ALA A 154 -17.47 -9.13 -0.89
CA ALA A 154 -16.79 -9.29 0.39
C ALA A 154 -15.38 -9.85 0.21
N THR A 155 -14.54 -9.62 1.21
CA THR A 155 -13.21 -10.19 1.32
C THR A 155 -12.86 -10.44 2.78
N THR A 156 -12.26 -11.60 3.06
CA THR A 156 -11.72 -11.91 4.39
C THR A 156 -10.27 -11.44 4.50
N ARG A 157 -9.91 -10.77 5.61
CA ARG A 157 -8.57 -10.21 5.82
C ARG A 157 -8.03 -10.56 7.20
N PHE A 158 -6.72 -10.71 7.30
CA PHE A 158 -5.98 -10.87 8.54
C PHE A 158 -4.79 -9.92 8.56
N ALA A 159 -4.59 -9.22 9.68
CA ALA A 159 -3.55 -8.21 9.86
C ALA A 159 -3.52 -7.10 8.77
N ASP A 160 -4.64 -6.90 8.08
CA ASP A 160 -4.81 -5.87 7.05
C ASP A 160 -6.11 -5.09 7.30
N PRO A 161 -6.11 -4.18 8.28
CA PRO A 161 -7.32 -3.57 8.80
C PRO A 161 -7.98 -2.67 7.75
N ALA A 162 -9.28 -2.88 7.53
CA ALA A 162 -10.12 -2.02 6.73
C ALA A 162 -11.01 -1.15 7.64
N ALA A 163 -11.32 0.07 7.20
CA ALA A 163 -12.23 0.96 7.90
C ALA A 163 -13.47 1.24 7.02
N PRO A 164 -14.67 1.37 7.60
CA PRO A 164 -15.86 1.76 6.86
C PRO A 164 -15.69 3.13 6.20
N GLY A 165 -16.19 3.27 4.97
CA GLY A 165 -16.15 4.51 4.21
C GLY A 165 -15.54 4.38 2.81
N PRO A 166 -15.24 5.51 2.15
CA PRO A 166 -14.65 5.53 0.82
C PRO A 166 -13.29 4.84 0.76
N VAL A 167 -13.08 4.02 -0.26
CA VAL A 167 -11.85 3.27 -0.47
C VAL A 167 -11.49 3.23 -1.95
N THR A 168 -10.22 3.04 -2.26
CA THR A 168 -9.78 2.65 -3.60
C THR A 168 -9.59 1.13 -3.63
N LEU A 169 -10.40 0.43 -4.43
CA LEU A 169 -10.22 -1.00 -4.70
C LEU A 169 -9.07 -1.13 -5.69
N LEU A 170 -7.91 -1.64 -5.25
CA LEU A 170 -6.67 -1.66 -6.02
C LEU A 170 -6.34 -3.09 -6.47
N PHE A 171 -6.02 -3.27 -7.75
CA PHE A 171 -5.70 -4.56 -8.36
C PHE A 171 -4.32 -4.51 -9.01
N GLU A 172 -3.48 -5.48 -8.70
CA GLU A 172 -2.06 -5.51 -9.07
C GLU A 172 -1.81 -6.50 -10.19
N PHE A 173 -1.99 -6.07 -11.44
CA PHE A 173 -1.68 -6.89 -12.61
C PHE A 173 -0.16 -6.89 -12.86
N ASP A 174 0.32 -7.89 -13.59
CA ASP A 174 1.75 -8.04 -13.91
C ASP A 174 2.33 -6.80 -14.60
N ASP A 175 1.53 -6.10 -15.42
CA ASP A 175 1.95 -4.96 -16.24
C ASP A 175 1.53 -3.59 -15.69
N ARG A 176 0.57 -3.52 -14.75
CA ARG A 176 0.00 -2.26 -14.25
C ARG A 176 -0.85 -2.42 -13.00
N LEU A 177 -1.11 -1.30 -12.35
CA LEU A 177 -2.22 -1.17 -11.41
C LEU A 177 -3.52 -0.84 -12.14
N ARG A 178 -4.63 -1.34 -11.60
CA ARG A 178 -5.97 -0.85 -11.91
C ARG A 178 -6.71 -0.56 -10.62
N SER A 179 -7.53 0.48 -10.64
CA SER A 179 -8.32 0.85 -9.48
C SER A 179 -9.77 1.15 -9.80
N LEU A 180 -10.64 0.93 -8.82
CA LEU A 180 -12.04 1.35 -8.83
C LEU A 180 -12.35 2.12 -7.55
N PRO A 181 -13.18 3.17 -7.61
CA PRO A 181 -13.72 3.75 -6.39
C PRO A 181 -14.66 2.73 -5.74
N GLY A 182 -14.58 2.61 -4.42
CA GLY A 182 -15.40 1.70 -3.65
C GLY A 182 -15.83 2.30 -2.32
N VAL A 183 -16.71 1.58 -1.64
CA VAL A 183 -17.12 1.87 -0.27
C VAL A 183 -17.04 0.58 0.53
N VAL A 184 -16.34 0.63 1.66
CA VAL A 184 -16.35 -0.42 2.68
C VAL A 184 -17.52 -0.17 3.63
N GLU A 185 -18.32 -1.21 3.85
CA GLU A 185 -19.41 -1.23 4.83
C GLU A 185 -18.85 -1.46 6.25
N PRO A 186 -19.67 -1.37 7.33
CA PRO A 186 -19.22 -1.77 8.66
C PRO A 186 -18.51 -3.14 8.64
N VAL A 187 -17.27 -3.15 9.12
CA VAL A 187 -16.41 -4.35 9.14
C VAL A 187 -16.80 -5.23 10.31
N GLU A 188 -17.01 -6.51 10.04
CA GLU A 188 -17.31 -7.51 11.04
C GLU A 188 -16.01 -8.20 11.46
N GLN A 189 -15.77 -8.29 12.77
CA GLN A 189 -14.59 -8.95 13.33
C GLN A 189 -14.98 -10.30 13.90
N THR A 190 -14.25 -11.35 13.54
CA THR A 190 -14.58 -12.73 13.94
C THR A 190 -13.31 -13.49 14.33
N PRO A 191 -13.31 -14.25 15.43
CA PRO A 191 -12.21 -15.18 15.70
C PRO A 191 -12.07 -16.17 14.55
N PHE A 192 -10.84 -16.49 14.14
CA PHE A 192 -10.56 -17.33 12.98
C PHE A 192 -11.22 -18.71 13.07
N ALA A 193 -11.25 -19.31 14.27
CA ALA A 193 -11.92 -20.59 14.50
C ALA A 193 -13.46 -20.53 14.41
N GLU A 194 -14.05 -19.34 14.51
CA GLU A 194 -15.49 -19.10 14.55
C GLU A 194 -16.06 -18.59 13.22
N ILE A 195 -15.25 -18.60 12.14
CA ILE A 195 -15.73 -18.31 10.78
C ILE A 195 -16.92 -19.22 10.46
N THR A 196 -18.04 -18.60 10.12
CA THR A 196 -19.31 -19.32 9.81
C THR A 196 -19.42 -19.65 8.32
N ASP A 197 -20.25 -20.63 7.98
CA ASP A 197 -20.57 -20.94 6.58
C ASP A 197 -21.27 -19.77 5.87
N GLU A 198 -22.02 -18.94 6.60
CA GLU A 198 -22.64 -17.73 6.04
C GLU A 198 -21.58 -16.71 5.60
N GLN A 199 -20.57 -16.48 6.44
CA GLN A 199 -19.44 -15.60 6.10
C GLN A 199 -18.60 -16.19 4.96
N ALA A 200 -18.31 -17.50 5.01
CA ALA A 200 -17.53 -18.18 3.98
C ALA A 200 -18.26 -18.23 2.62
N ALA A 201 -19.59 -18.29 2.62
CA ALA A 201 -20.38 -18.22 1.39
C ALA A 201 -20.17 -16.90 0.62
N LEU A 202 -19.77 -15.81 1.30
CA LEU A 202 -19.40 -14.55 0.66
C LEU A 202 -18.10 -14.66 -0.17
N GLU A 203 -17.26 -15.65 0.13
CA GLU A 203 -16.06 -16.05 -0.61
C GLU A 203 -16.30 -17.28 -1.51
N ALA A 204 -17.57 -17.68 -1.68
CA ALA A 204 -18.01 -18.82 -2.47
C ALA A 204 -17.41 -20.18 -2.02
N CYS A 205 -17.23 -20.37 -0.71
CA CYS A 205 -16.74 -21.61 -0.12
C CYS A 205 -17.40 -21.92 1.24
N THR A 206 -17.10 -23.08 1.84
CA THR A 206 -17.49 -23.40 3.21
C THR A 206 -16.51 -22.85 4.24
N ALA A 207 -16.90 -22.78 5.51
CA ALA A 207 -16.02 -22.31 6.59
C ALA A 207 -14.72 -23.12 6.70
N ASP A 208 -14.79 -24.45 6.55
CA ASP A 208 -13.62 -25.32 6.57
C ASP A 208 -12.68 -25.03 5.39
N GLN A 209 -13.24 -24.86 4.19
CA GLN A 209 -12.47 -24.52 3.00
C GLN A 209 -11.82 -23.14 3.11
N LEU A 210 -12.54 -22.14 3.65
CA LEU A 210 -12.01 -20.80 3.84
C LEU A 210 -10.86 -20.81 4.86
N ARG A 211 -11.04 -21.46 6.01
CA ARG A 211 -9.98 -21.58 7.03
C ARG A 211 -8.75 -22.30 6.48
N ASP A 212 -8.95 -23.41 5.78
CA ASP A 212 -7.85 -24.15 5.16
C ASP A 212 -7.10 -23.30 4.11
N ALA A 213 -7.83 -22.61 3.23
CA ALA A 213 -7.23 -21.74 2.22
C ALA A 213 -6.47 -20.55 2.84
N LEU A 214 -7.06 -19.90 3.85
CA LEU A 214 -6.43 -18.79 4.56
C LEU A 214 -5.12 -19.24 5.22
N ARG A 215 -5.13 -20.36 5.95
CA ARG A 215 -3.93 -20.88 6.62
C ARG A 215 -2.90 -21.41 5.64
N THR A 216 -3.30 -22.09 4.58
CA THR A 216 -2.37 -22.76 3.66
C THR A 216 -1.75 -21.81 2.64
N HIS A 217 -2.48 -20.80 2.18
CA HIS A 217 -2.06 -19.98 1.04
C HIS A 217 -1.81 -18.50 1.36
N HIS A 218 -2.31 -17.98 2.48
CA HIS A 218 -2.32 -16.54 2.74
C HIS A 218 -1.65 -16.18 4.06
N TYR A 219 -1.98 -16.87 5.14
CA TYR A 219 -1.58 -16.55 6.50
C TYR A 219 -1.12 -17.82 7.25
N PRO A 220 0.05 -18.39 6.92
CA PRO A 220 0.54 -19.64 7.53
C PRO A 220 0.70 -19.59 9.06
N ALA A 221 0.87 -18.39 9.62
CA ALA A 221 1.03 -18.16 11.05
C ALA A 221 -0.29 -17.91 11.80
N ILE A 222 -1.44 -17.90 11.12
CA ILE A 222 -2.72 -17.58 11.76
C ILE A 222 -3.16 -18.69 12.74
N GLY A 223 -3.37 -18.29 13.99
CA GLY A 223 -3.89 -19.12 15.07
C GLY A 223 -5.41 -19.11 15.14
N ASP A 224 -5.97 -20.11 15.82
CA ASP A 224 -7.43 -20.27 15.97
C ASP A 224 -8.10 -19.11 16.73
N GLY A 225 -7.37 -18.46 17.65
CA GLY A 225 -7.85 -17.32 18.42
C GLY A 225 -7.57 -15.95 17.79
N ASP A 226 -6.90 -15.91 16.63
CA ASP A 226 -6.63 -14.66 15.93
C ASP A 226 -7.92 -14.09 15.34
N VAL A 227 -8.02 -12.76 15.29
CA VAL A 227 -9.21 -12.08 14.76
C VAL A 227 -8.99 -11.75 13.28
N ILE A 228 -9.98 -12.11 12.47
CA ILE A 228 -10.08 -11.71 11.06
C ILE A 228 -11.12 -10.60 10.89
N ASP A 229 -10.97 -9.84 9.81
CA ASP A 229 -11.94 -8.87 9.34
C ASP A 229 -12.70 -9.46 8.14
N VAL A 230 -14.02 -9.56 8.26
CA VAL A 230 -14.93 -9.83 7.12
C VAL A 230 -15.36 -8.49 6.55
N VAL A 231 -14.73 -8.10 5.45
CA VAL A 231 -14.89 -6.77 4.84
C VAL A 231 -15.90 -6.86 3.71
N ARG A 232 -17.10 -6.33 3.93
CA ARG A 232 -18.08 -6.09 2.86
C ARG A 232 -17.78 -4.78 2.15
N PHE A 233 -17.87 -4.80 0.83
CA PHE A 233 -17.60 -3.63 0.00
C PHE A 233 -18.48 -3.64 -1.25
N ARG A 234 -18.59 -2.46 -1.86
CA ARG A 234 -19.22 -2.27 -3.17
C ARG A 234 -18.41 -1.31 -4.02
N VAL A 235 -18.48 -1.47 -5.33
CA VAL A 235 -18.01 -0.46 -6.28
C VAL A 235 -18.90 0.77 -6.13
N ALA A 236 -18.29 1.95 -6.04
CA ALA A 236 -19.02 3.20 -6.00
C ALA A 236 -19.43 3.60 -7.43
N ASP A 237 -20.64 4.12 -7.60
CA ASP A 237 -21.02 4.77 -8.85
C ASP A 237 -20.00 5.88 -9.12
N THR A 238 -19.40 5.85 -10.32
CA THR A 238 -18.51 6.94 -10.72
C THR A 238 -19.37 8.20 -10.81
N PRO A 239 -19.10 9.27 -10.04
CA PRO A 239 -19.81 10.53 -10.25
C PRO A 239 -19.66 10.89 -11.72
N GLY A 240 -20.78 11.08 -12.42
CA GLY A 240 -20.78 11.42 -13.84
C GLY A 240 -19.75 12.51 -14.11
N ARG A 241 -18.76 12.17 -14.92
CA ARG A 241 -17.68 13.08 -15.32
C ARG A 241 -18.16 14.03 -16.40
#